data_AF-A0A4R4T2Y0-F1
#
_entry.id   AF-A0A4R4T2Y0-F1
#
_cell.length_a   1.000
_cell.length_b   1.000
_cell.length_c   1.000
_cell.angle_alpha   90.00
_cell.angle_beta   90.00
_cell.angle_gamma   90.00
#
_symmetry.space_group_name_H-M   'P 1'
#
loop_
_entity.id
_entity.type
_entity.pdbx_description
1 polymer ?
#
loop_
_entity_poly.entity_id
_entity_poly.type
_entity_poly.pdbx_seq_one_letter_code
_entity_poly.pdbx_strand_id
1 'polypeptide(L)' 'MGVIQIRDVPDETEQTLKARAEHEGKSLTAYVRDLLNEEAATPTLDEVMAKIASDEPVPYDPDFVRETMREGRR' A
#
# COMPACT_ATOMS: atom_id res chain seq x y z
N MET A 1 -14.51 12.18 7.78
CA MET A 1 -15.09 10.88 7.40
C MET A 1 -15.96 11.09 6.18
N GLY A 2 -15.81 10.26 5.15
CA GLY A 2 -16.59 10.31 3.92
C GLY A 2 -17.30 8.98 3.66
N VAL A 3 -18.29 9.00 2.77
CA VAL A 3 -18.98 7.80 2.30
C VAL A 3 -18.55 7.55 0.86
N ILE A 4 -18.15 6.31 0.56
CA ILE A 4 -17.85 5.88 -0.80
C ILE A 4 -19.01 5.00 -1.26
N GLN A 5 -19.58 5.32 -2.43
CA GLN A 5 -20.58 4.48 -3.09
C GLN A 5 -19.96 3.87 -4.34
N ILE A 6 -19.85 2.55 -4.35
CA ILE A 6 -19.40 1.78 -5.53
C ILE A 6 -20.66 1.40 -6.32
N ARG A 7 -20.70 1.75 -7.60
CA ARG A 7 -21.83 1.46 -8.51
C ARG A 7 -21.45 0.36 -9.48
N ASP A 8 -22.48 -0.28 -10.04
CA ASP A 8 -22.33 -1.25 -11.12
C ASP A 8 -21.41 -2.44 -10.76
N VAL A 9 -21.49 -2.89 -9.50
CA VAL A 9 -20.77 -4.08 -9.03
C VAL A 9 -21.47 -5.32 -9.58
N PRO A 10 -20.75 -6.22 -10.30
CA PRO A 10 -21.34 -7.47 -10.76
C PRO A 10 -21.87 -8.32 -9.60
N ASP A 11 -23.03 -8.93 -9.78
CA ASP A 11 -23.69 -9.75 -8.73
C ASP A 11 -22.77 -10.86 -8.21
N GLU A 12 -21.95 -11.47 -9.08
CA GLU A 12 -20.97 -12.50 -8.69
C GLU A 12 -19.90 -11.98 -7.74
N THR A 13 -19.48 -10.73 -7.94
CA THR A 13 -18.48 -10.06 -7.10
C THR A 13 -19.10 -9.73 -5.76
N GLU A 14 -20.31 -9.18 -5.74
CA GLU A 14 -21.03 -8.88 -4.50
C GLU A 14 -21.24 -10.15 -3.65
N GLN A 15 -21.69 -11.24 -4.27
CA GLN A 15 -21.91 -12.53 -3.58
C GLN A 15 -20.61 -13.09 -3.00
N THR A 16 -19.51 -13.03 -3.77
CA THR A 16 -18.20 -13.49 -3.30
C THR A 16 -17.73 -12.70 -2.09
N LEU A 17 -17.87 -11.38 -2.12
CA LEU A 17 -17.47 -10.50 -1.01
C LEU A 17 -18.36 -10.70 0.22
N LYS A 18 -19.67 -10.91 0.05
CA LYS A 18 -20.58 -11.24 1.15
C LYS A 18 -20.18 -12.54 1.84
N ALA A 19 -19.93 -13.60 1.08
CA ALA A 19 -19.53 -14.90 1.63
C ALA A 19 -18.22 -14.79 2.44
N ARG A 20 -17.25 -14.00 1.95
CA ARG A 20 -15.99 -13.74 2.69
C ARG A 20 -16.22 -12.93 3.96
N ALA A 21 -17.05 -11.89 3.89
CA ALA A 21 -17.40 -11.08 5.05
C ALA A 21 -18.08 -11.92 6.14
N GLU A 22 -19.02 -12.80 5.76
CA GLU A 22 -19.68 -13.74 6.67
C GLU A 22 -18.69 -14.72 7.29
N HIS A 23 -17.75 -15.25 6.50
CA HIS A 23 -16.69 -16.13 7.00
C HIS A 23 -15.82 -15.46 8.08
N GLU A 24 -15.57 -14.15 7.95
CA GLU A 24 -14.83 -13.34 8.92
C GLU A 24 -15.70 -12.77 10.06
N GLY A 25 -17.01 -13.05 10.06
CA GLY A 25 -17.94 -12.48 11.05
C GLY A 25 -18.12 -10.97 10.94
N LYS A 26 -17.89 -10.40 9.76
CA LYS A 26 -17.99 -8.96 9.47
C LYS A 26 -19.22 -8.65 8.64
N SER A 27 -19.74 -7.42 8.76
CA SER A 27 -20.67 -6.90 7.75
C SER A 27 -19.92 -6.66 6.43
N LEU A 28 -20.62 -6.73 5.28
CA LEU A 28 -20.03 -6.46 3.97
C LEU A 28 -19.34 -5.08 3.92
N THR A 29 -19.97 -4.05 4.49
CA THR A 29 -19.40 -2.70 4.54
C THR A 29 -18.10 -2.66 5.35
N ALA A 30 -18.03 -3.35 6.49
CA ALA A 30 -16.82 -3.42 7.29
C ALA A 30 -15.71 -4.14 6.54
N TYR A 31 -16.02 -5.29 5.93
CA TYR A 31 -15.08 -6.08 5.14
C TYR A 31 -14.51 -5.28 3.95
N VAL A 32 -15.36 -4.65 3.15
CA VAL A 32 -14.91 -3.87 1.98
C VAL A 32 -14.12 -2.63 2.40
N ARG A 33 -14.49 -1.98 3.50
CA ARG A 33 -13.69 -0.87 4.04
C ARG A 33 -12.30 -1.33 4.46
N ASP A 34 -12.20 -2.47 5.14
CA ASP A 34 -10.91 -3.03 5.56
C ASP A 34 -10.05 -3.35 4.32
N LEU A 35 -10.64 -3.98 3.29
CA LEU A 35 -9.97 -4.26 2.01
C LEU A 35 -9.46 -2.99 1.32
N LEU A 36 -10.26 -1.91 1.30
CA LEU A 36 -9.84 -0.62 0.73
C LEU A 36 -8.72 0.02 1.53
N ASN A 37 -8.71 -0.13 2.86
CA ASN A 37 -7.63 0.38 3.70
C ASN A 37 -6.33 -0.39 3.49
N GLU A 38 -6.41 -1.72 3.34
CA GLU A 38 -5.26 -2.57 3.05
C GLU A 38 -4.63 -2.22 1.70
N GLU A 39 -5.47 -2.06 0.66
CA GLU A 39 -5.01 -1.63 -0.66
C GLU A 39 -4.36 -0.25 -0.60
N ALA A 40 -4.98 0.72 0.07
CA ALA A 40 -4.45 2.09 0.19
C ALA A 40 -3.21 2.20 1.10
N ALA A 41 -2.93 1.19 1.94
CA ALA A 41 -1.77 1.20 2.81
C ALA A 41 -0.46 0.93 2.06
N THR A 42 -0.53 0.32 0.87
CA THR A 42 0.65 0.01 0.06
C THR A 42 0.88 1.13 -0.95
N PRO A 43 1.94 1.95 -0.79
CA PRO A 43 2.22 3.01 -1.75
C PRO A 43 2.67 2.43 -3.09
N THR A 44 2.24 3.08 -4.16
CA THR A 44 2.72 2.80 -5.52
C THR A 44 4.19 3.18 -5.67
N LEU A 45 4.88 2.62 -6.67
CA LEU A 45 6.26 2.98 -6.98
C LEU A 45 6.41 4.49 -7.21
N ASP A 46 5.48 5.10 -7.94
CA ASP A 46 5.51 6.53 -8.25
C ASP A 46 5.36 7.37 -6.96
N GLU A 47 4.49 6.98 -6.04
CA GLU A 47 4.34 7.63 -4.73
C GLU A 47 5.61 7.48 -3.88
N VAL A 48 6.23 6.29 -3.91
CA VAL A 48 7.52 6.06 -3.22
C VAL A 48 8.62 6.95 -3.82
N MET A 49 8.72 7.02 -5.15
CA MET A 49 9.73 7.84 -5.83
C MET A 49 9.50 9.34 -5.59
N ALA A 50 8.25 9.79 -5.62
CA ALA A 50 7.88 11.17 -5.28
C ALA A 50 8.25 11.49 -3.82
N LYS A 51 7.98 10.56 -2.90
CA LYS A 51 8.39 10.69 -1.49
C LYS A 51 9.91 10.81 -1.35
N ILE A 52 10.68 9.91 -1.97
CA ILE A 52 12.15 9.95 -1.95
C ILE A 52 12.68 11.28 -2.50
N ALA A 53 12.11 11.78 -3.59
CA ALA A 53 12.51 13.06 -4.18
C ALA A 53 12.20 14.27 -3.27
N SER A 54 11.18 14.15 -2.40
CA SER A 54 10.78 15.20 -1.46
C SER A 54 11.47 15.15 -0.10
N ASP A 55 12.00 13.99 0.30
CA ASP A 55 12.65 13.79 1.59
C ASP A 55 13.99 14.54 1.65
N GLU A 56 14.27 15.19 2.79
CA GLU A 56 15.56 15.85 3.02
C GLU A 56 16.68 14.80 2.98
N PRO A 57 17.75 15.00 2.18
CA PRO A 57 18.85 14.06 2.09
C PRO A 57 19.47 13.81 3.47
N VAL A 58 19.59 12.53 3.85
CA VAL A 58 20.30 12.17 5.08
C VAL A 58 21.77 12.52 4.91
N PRO A 59 22.38 13.30 5.81
CA PRO A 59 23.81 13.62 5.73
C PRO A 59 24.63 12.33 5.82
N TYR A 60 25.50 12.12 4.83
CA TYR A 60 26.43 11.00 4.83
C TYR A 60 27.82 11.48 4.44
N ASP A 61 28.84 10.75 4.89
CA ASP A 61 30.22 10.94 4.45
C ASP A 61 30.41 10.27 3.08
N PRO A 62 30.66 11.03 2.00
CA PRO A 62 30.84 10.46 0.66
C PRO A 62 32.04 9.53 0.55
N ASP A 63 33.08 9.73 1.36
CA ASP A 63 34.31 8.94 1.26
C ASP A 63 34.14 7.57 1.93
N PHE A 64 33.42 7.52 3.04
CA PHE A 64 33.01 6.27 3.68
C PHE A 64 32.23 5.35 2.71
N VAL A 65 31.21 5.88 2.02
CA VAL A 65 30.38 5.10 1.07
C VAL A 65 31.22 4.55 -0.09
N ARG A 66 32.18 5.33 -0.59
CA ARG A 66 33.07 4.90 -1.69
C ARG A 66 34.01 3.77 -1.26
N GLU A 67 34.48 3.79 -0.02
CA GLU A 67 35.35 2.75 0.54
C GLU A 67 34.60 1.41 0.65
N THR A 68 33.41 1.42 1.24
CA THR A 68 32.60 0.19 1.41
C THR A 68 32.21 -0.45 0.08
N MET A 69 31.88 0.37 -0.94
CA MET A 69 31.53 -0.11 -2.29
C MET A 69 32.70 -0.75 -3.04
N ARG A 70 33.95 -0.42 -2.69
CA ARG A 70 35.15 -1.04 -3.26
C ARG A 70 35.48 -2.36 -2.56
N GLU A 71 35.22 -2.47 -1.26
CA GLU A 71 35.45 -3.68 -0.48
C GLU A 71 34.52 -4.82 -0.89
N GLY A 72 33.22 -4.55 -1.10
CA GLY A 72 32.24 -5.57 -1.51
C GLY A 72 32.40 -6.10 -2.95
N ARG A 73 33.37 -5.57 -3.72
CA ARG A 73 33.66 -5.96 -5.11
C ARG A 73 34.91 -6.85 -5.26
N ARG A 74 35.49 -7.30 -4.14
CA ARG A 74 36.56 -8.31 -4.07
C ARG A 74 36.02 -9.63 -3.58
#